data_AF-A0A093IKJ4-F1
#
_entry.id   AF-A0A093IKJ4-F1
#
_cell.length_a   1.000
_cell.length_b   1.000
_cell.length_c   1.000
_cell.angle_alpha   90.00
_cell.angle_beta   90.00
_cell.angle_gamma   90.00
#
_symmetry.space_group_name_H-M   'P 1'
#
loop_
_entity.id
_entity.type
_entity.pdbx_description
1 polymer ?
#
loop_
_entity_poly.entity_id
_entity_poly.type
_entity_poly.pdbx_seq_one_letter_code
_entity_poly.pdbx_strand_id
1 'polypeptide(L)'
;IPENCRPNMEEGISLFSTLLNNKHFLIVFVHALEQQKDFAVRDRCNLASLLTIALHGKLEYYTSIMKDLLVDLIDASASKNPKLMLRRTESVVEKMLTNWMSICMYSYLRETVGEPFFLLICAIKQQINKGSIDAITGKARYTLNEEWLLRENIE
;
A
#
# COMPACT_ATOMS: atom_id res chain seq x y z
N ILE A 1 -26.61 -9.07 6.11
CA ILE A 1 -27.38 -8.82 4.87
C ILE A 1 -28.62 -9.70 4.96
N PRO A 2 -29.85 -9.16 4.89
CA PRO A 2 -31.06 -9.98 4.90
C PRO A 2 -31.03 -10.97 3.73
N GLU A 3 -31.35 -12.25 3.96
CA GLU A 3 -31.18 -13.31 2.94
C GLU A 3 -31.99 -13.04 1.65
N ASN A 4 -33.14 -12.39 1.76
CA ASN A 4 -34.00 -12.05 0.63
C ASN A 4 -33.37 -11.07 -0.38
N CYS A 5 -32.36 -10.30 0.01
CA CYS A 5 -31.70 -9.32 -0.87
C CYS A 5 -30.42 -9.86 -1.52
N ARG A 6 -29.93 -11.03 -1.08
CA ARG A 6 -28.70 -11.65 -1.60
C ARG A 6 -28.70 -11.84 -3.13
N PRO A 7 -29.74 -12.42 -3.77
CA PRO A 7 -29.70 -12.66 -5.23
C PRO A 7 -29.61 -11.36 -6.04
N ASN A 8 -30.39 -10.34 -5.68
CA ASN A 8 -30.35 -9.04 -6.37
C ASN A 8 -28.99 -8.34 -6.19
N MET A 9 -28.36 -8.51 -5.03
CA MET A 9 -27.03 -7.93 -4.75
C MET A 9 -25.94 -8.63 -5.55
N GLU A 10 -26.00 -9.96 -5.68
CA GLU A 10 -25.06 -10.74 -6.50
C GLU A 10 -25.15 -10.36 -7.98
N GLU A 11 -26.37 -10.17 -8.50
CA GLU A 11 -26.58 -9.67 -9.86
C GLU A 11 -25.99 -8.26 -10.05
N GLY A 12 -26.25 -7.35 -9.11
CA GLY A 12 -25.69 -6.00 -9.14
C GLY A 12 -24.16 -5.99 -9.10
N ILE A 13 -23.54 -6.84 -8.28
CA ILE A 13 -22.09 -7.00 -8.20
C ILE A 13 -21.54 -7.56 -9.52
N SER A 14 -22.23 -8.51 -10.16
CA SER A 14 -21.83 -9.07 -11.45
C SER A 14 -21.83 -8.00 -12.56
N LEU A 15 -22.89 -7.19 -12.63
CA LEU A 15 -22.97 -6.07 -13.56
C LEU A 15 -21.90 -5.02 -13.28
N PHE A 16 -21.67 -4.68 -12.01
CA PHE A 16 -20.61 -3.73 -11.63
C PHE A 16 -19.21 -4.26 -11.94
N SER A 17 -18.96 -5.55 -11.74
CA SER A 17 -17.71 -6.19 -12.17
C SER A 17 -17.50 -6.06 -13.67
N THR A 18 -18.56 -6.18 -14.48
CA THR A 18 -18.49 -5.94 -15.92
C THR A 18 -18.07 -4.50 -16.25
N LEU A 19 -18.63 -3.51 -15.53
CA LEU A 19 -18.21 -2.10 -15.66
C LEU A 19 -16.74 -1.89 -15.24
N LEU A 20 -16.30 -2.48 -14.12
CA LEU A 20 -14.90 -2.42 -13.68
C LEU A 20 -13.92 -3.05 -14.67
N ASN A 21 -14.38 -3.94 -15.55
CA ASN A 21 -13.57 -4.52 -16.62
C ASN A 21 -13.63 -3.71 -17.93
N ASN A 22 -14.44 -2.66 -17.99
CA ASN A 22 -14.43 -1.71 -19.08
C ASN A 22 -13.37 -0.62 -18.79
N LYS A 23 -12.30 -0.61 -19.59
CA LYS A 23 -11.17 0.33 -19.45
C LYS A 23 -11.61 1.80 -19.40
N HIS A 24 -12.50 2.19 -20.32
CA HIS A 24 -12.96 3.57 -20.39
C HIS A 24 -13.74 3.97 -19.13
N PHE A 25 -14.66 3.11 -18.69
CA PHE A 25 -15.40 3.33 -17.45
C PHE A 25 -14.47 3.48 -16.24
N LEU A 26 -13.54 2.55 -16.05
CA LEU A 26 -12.70 2.53 -14.85
C LEU A 26 -11.77 3.75 -14.76
N ILE A 27 -11.17 4.18 -15.87
CA ILE A 27 -10.34 5.39 -15.91
C ILE A 27 -11.18 6.62 -15.56
N VAL A 28 -12.35 6.79 -16.18
CA VAL A 28 -13.26 7.91 -15.89
C VAL A 28 -13.75 7.86 -14.44
N PHE A 29 -14.06 6.68 -13.91
CA PHE A 29 -14.51 6.48 -12.54
C PHE A 29 -13.46 6.93 -11.52
N VAL A 30 -12.19 6.57 -11.72
CA VAL A 30 -11.09 7.01 -10.85
C VAL A 30 -10.93 8.53 -10.91
N HIS A 31 -10.87 9.11 -12.11
CA HIS A 31 -10.73 10.57 -12.28
C HIS A 31 -11.88 11.35 -11.66
N ALA A 32 -13.13 10.89 -11.85
CA ALA A 32 -14.31 11.54 -11.30
C ALA A 32 -14.29 11.57 -9.77
N LEU A 33 -13.84 10.49 -9.13
CA LEU A 33 -13.71 10.42 -7.68
C LEU A 33 -12.57 11.30 -7.16
N GLU A 34 -11.40 11.29 -7.80
CA GLU A 34 -10.26 12.10 -7.34
C GLU A 34 -10.49 13.62 -7.45
N GLN A 35 -11.40 14.06 -8.32
CA GLN A 35 -11.82 15.45 -8.43
C GLN A 35 -12.75 15.91 -7.31
N GLN A 36 -13.37 15.00 -6.56
CA GLN A 36 -14.25 15.36 -5.46
C GLN A 36 -13.46 15.87 -4.26
N LYS A 37 -13.86 17.02 -3.70
CA LYS A 37 -13.15 17.67 -2.59
C LYS A 37 -13.22 16.89 -1.28
N ASP A 38 -14.29 16.13 -1.09
CA ASP A 38 -14.53 15.26 0.06
C ASP A 38 -13.92 13.86 -0.10
N PHE A 39 -13.38 13.52 -1.27
CA PHE A 39 -12.67 12.27 -1.51
C PHE A 39 -11.21 12.37 -1.05
N ALA A 40 -11.00 12.14 0.25
CA ALA A 40 -9.73 12.33 0.92
C ALA A 40 -8.66 11.31 0.49
N VAL A 41 -7.39 11.59 0.80
CA VAL A 41 -6.25 10.70 0.50
C VAL A 41 -6.45 9.27 1.04
N ARG A 42 -7.09 9.14 2.21
CA ARG A 42 -7.46 7.83 2.78
C ARG A 42 -8.40 7.06 1.85
N ASP A 43 -9.41 7.73 1.30
CA ASP A 43 -10.41 7.10 0.44
C ASP A 43 -9.83 6.73 -0.91
N ARG A 44 -8.92 7.56 -1.45
CA ARG A 44 -8.09 7.23 -2.62
C ARG A 44 -7.28 5.95 -2.41
N CYS A 45 -6.59 5.85 -1.27
CA CYS A 45 -5.80 4.68 -0.93
C CYS A 45 -6.65 3.41 -0.75
N ASN A 46 -7.83 3.56 -0.13
CA ASN A 46 -8.77 2.47 0.06
C ASN A 46 -9.32 2.00 -1.30
N LEU A 47 -9.76 2.91 -2.17
CA LEU A 47 -10.23 2.59 -3.51
C LEU A 47 -9.17 1.84 -4.31
N ALA A 48 -7.93 2.35 -4.32
CA ALA A 48 -6.82 1.68 -5.00
C ALA A 48 -6.65 0.23 -4.54
N SER A 49 -6.72 -0.02 -3.23
CA SER A 49 -6.56 -1.35 -2.65
C SER A 49 -7.76 -2.27 -2.92
N LEU A 50 -8.98 -1.73 -2.90
CA LEU A 50 -10.18 -2.45 -3.32
C LEU A 50 -10.12 -2.83 -4.79
N LEU A 51 -9.67 -1.93 -5.67
CA LEU A 51 -9.44 -2.22 -7.08
C LEU A 51 -8.37 -3.29 -7.28
N THR A 52 -7.26 -3.24 -6.53
CA THR A 52 -6.23 -4.28 -6.57
C THR A 52 -6.82 -5.65 -6.27
N ILE A 53 -7.65 -5.77 -5.22
CA ILE A 53 -8.27 -7.05 -4.84
C ILE A 53 -9.32 -7.48 -5.87
N ALA A 54 -10.22 -6.58 -6.26
CA ALA A 54 -11.28 -6.86 -7.22
C ALA A 54 -10.75 -7.30 -8.60
N LEU A 55 -9.59 -6.78 -9.01
CA LEU A 55 -8.93 -7.07 -10.28
C LEU A 55 -7.74 -8.02 -10.13
N HIS A 56 -7.52 -8.64 -8.96
CA HIS A 56 -6.37 -9.50 -8.71
C HIS A 56 -6.32 -10.72 -9.64
N GLY A 57 -7.48 -11.23 -10.08
CA GLY A 57 -7.54 -12.30 -11.09
C GLY A 57 -7.16 -11.85 -12.52
N LYS A 58 -6.94 -10.55 -12.73
CA LYS A 58 -6.72 -9.91 -14.04
C LYS A 58 -5.56 -8.91 -13.97
N LEU A 59 -4.41 -9.35 -13.43
CA LEU A 59 -3.26 -8.46 -13.19
C LEU A 59 -2.71 -7.78 -14.44
N GLU A 60 -2.84 -8.39 -15.63
CA GLU A 60 -2.49 -7.74 -16.89
C GLU A 60 -3.36 -6.51 -17.17
N TYR A 61 -4.68 -6.64 -17.02
CA TYR A 61 -5.63 -5.54 -17.15
C TYR A 61 -5.39 -4.47 -16.07
N TYR A 62 -5.24 -4.88 -14.81
CA TYR A 62 -4.92 -3.97 -13.71
C TYR A 62 -3.62 -3.18 -13.98
N THR A 63 -2.59 -3.83 -14.51
CA THR A 63 -1.33 -3.18 -14.89
C THR A 63 -1.52 -2.19 -16.03
N SER A 64 -2.36 -2.52 -17.03
CA SER A 64 -2.69 -1.56 -18.10
C SER A 64 -3.40 -0.33 -17.55
N ILE A 65 -4.38 -0.49 -16.64
CA ILE A 65 -5.08 0.64 -16.02
C ILE A 65 -4.11 1.51 -15.23
N MET A 66 -3.24 0.90 -14.42
CA MET A 66 -2.22 1.61 -13.66
C MET A 66 -1.27 2.39 -14.57
N LYS A 67 -0.83 1.82 -15.71
CA LYS A 67 0.03 2.51 -16.67
C LYS A 67 -0.64 3.73 -17.28
N ASP A 68 -1.89 3.61 -17.71
CA ASP A 68 -2.65 4.73 -18.26
C ASP A 68 -2.80 5.86 -17.22
N LEU A 69 -3.20 5.53 -15.98
CA LEU A 69 -3.31 6.53 -14.92
C LEU A 69 -1.95 7.15 -14.52
N LEU A 70 -0.84 6.41 -14.68
CA LEU A 70 0.50 6.96 -14.44
C LEU A 70 0.88 7.98 -15.52
N VAL A 71 0.51 7.74 -16.79
CA VAL A 71 0.67 8.72 -17.86
C VAL A 71 -0.13 9.99 -17.54
N ASP A 72 -1.39 9.83 -17.12
CA ASP A 72 -2.22 10.97 -16.71
C ASP A 72 -1.60 11.75 -15.53
N LEU A 73 -0.99 11.06 -14.57
CA LEU A 73 -0.28 11.70 -13.45
C LEU A 73 0.95 12.49 -13.91
N ILE A 74 1.71 11.95 -14.87
CA ILE A 74 2.87 12.62 -15.48
C ILE A 74 2.41 13.90 -16.17
N ASP A 75 1.37 13.81 -17.01
CA ASP A 75 0.83 14.95 -17.76
C ASP A 75 0.29 16.03 -16.81
N ALA A 76 -0.45 15.64 -15.77
CA ALA A 76 -0.95 16.55 -14.74
C ALA A 76 0.16 17.20 -13.90
N SER A 77 1.37 16.62 -13.91
CA SER A 77 2.53 17.11 -13.16
C SER A 77 3.58 17.79 -14.05
N ALA A 78 3.34 17.94 -15.36
CA ALA A 78 4.31 18.45 -16.32
C ALA A 78 4.82 19.87 -16.00
N SER A 79 4.00 20.69 -15.34
CA SER A 79 4.36 22.06 -14.91
C SER A 79 5.07 22.13 -13.54
N LYS A 80 5.17 21.01 -12.83
CA LYS A 80 5.78 20.91 -11.49
C LYS A 80 7.24 20.46 -11.60
N ASN A 81 7.98 20.54 -10.50
CA ASN A 81 9.33 19.99 -10.44
C ASN A 81 9.29 18.45 -10.60
N PRO A 82 9.91 17.87 -11.65
CA PRO A 82 9.87 16.42 -11.90
C PRO A 82 10.42 15.58 -10.75
N LYS A 83 11.33 16.13 -9.93
CA LYS A 83 11.91 15.45 -8.76
C LYS A 83 10.91 15.22 -7.62
N LEU A 84 9.71 15.78 -7.71
CA LEU A 84 8.64 15.58 -6.73
C LEU A 84 7.65 14.49 -7.13
N MET A 85 7.74 13.96 -8.36
CA MET A 85 6.85 12.92 -8.85
C MET A 85 7.00 11.64 -8.01
N LEU A 86 5.88 11.02 -7.64
CA LEU A 86 5.84 9.81 -6.79
C LEU A 86 6.54 9.97 -5.42
N ARG A 87 6.70 11.20 -4.91
CA ARG A 87 7.35 11.45 -3.61
C ARG A 87 6.49 10.99 -2.42
N ARG A 88 5.18 10.90 -2.60
CA ARG A 88 4.20 10.52 -1.58
C ARG A 88 3.18 9.54 -2.17
N THR A 89 2.14 9.23 -1.41
CA THR A 89 1.02 8.39 -1.85
C THR A 89 -0.27 9.16 -1.58
N GLU A 90 -0.59 10.10 -2.48
CA GLU A 90 -1.73 11.03 -2.34
C GLU A 90 -2.78 10.84 -3.45
N SER A 91 -2.48 10.03 -4.47
CA SER A 91 -3.39 9.62 -5.53
C SER A 91 -3.71 8.12 -5.51
N VAL A 92 -4.81 7.75 -6.16
CA VAL A 92 -5.21 6.35 -6.38
C VAL A 92 -4.09 5.59 -7.09
N VAL A 93 -3.51 6.18 -8.14
CA VAL A 93 -2.48 5.50 -8.95
C VAL A 93 -1.17 5.28 -8.19
N GLU A 94 -0.74 6.20 -7.33
CA GLU A 94 0.44 6.00 -6.47
C GLU A 94 0.23 4.83 -5.50
N LYS A 95 -0.97 4.69 -4.95
CA LYS A 95 -1.30 3.55 -4.09
C LYS A 95 -1.41 2.25 -4.90
N MET A 96 -1.98 2.30 -6.11
CA MET A 96 -2.01 1.15 -7.02
C MET A 96 -0.60 0.66 -7.35
N LEU A 97 0.35 1.58 -7.60
CA LEU A 97 1.76 1.27 -7.85
C LEU A 97 2.42 0.59 -6.65
N THR A 98 2.17 1.09 -5.43
CA THR A 98 2.65 0.45 -4.19
C THR A 98 2.12 -0.97 -4.04
N ASN A 99 0.83 -1.18 -4.32
CA ASN A 99 0.20 -2.49 -4.26
C ASN A 99 0.75 -3.43 -5.35
N TRP A 100 0.94 -2.93 -6.57
CA TRP A 100 1.53 -3.67 -7.69
C TRP A 100 2.95 -4.15 -7.36
N MET A 101 3.80 -3.26 -6.84
CA MET A 101 5.13 -3.61 -6.36
C MET A 101 5.08 -4.67 -5.26
N SER A 102 4.14 -4.56 -4.32
CA SER A 102 3.98 -5.54 -3.24
C SER A 102 3.67 -6.94 -3.78
N ILE A 103 2.78 -7.04 -4.78
CA ILE A 103 2.43 -8.31 -5.43
C ILE A 103 3.65 -8.88 -6.16
N CYS A 104 4.30 -8.08 -7.01
CA CYS A 104 5.43 -8.54 -7.82
C CYS A 104 6.65 -8.94 -6.96
N MET A 105 6.87 -8.26 -5.84
CA MET A 105 8.02 -8.50 -4.97
C MET A 105 7.78 -9.60 -3.94
N TYR A 106 6.56 -10.14 -3.80
CA TYR A 106 6.25 -11.14 -2.78
C TYR A 106 7.10 -12.41 -2.90
N SER A 107 7.23 -12.97 -4.11
CA SER A 107 8.07 -14.16 -4.32
C SER A 107 9.55 -13.86 -4.06
N TYR A 108 10.04 -12.71 -4.50
CA TYR A 108 11.42 -12.29 -4.23
C TYR A 108 11.70 -12.10 -2.73
N LEU A 109 10.73 -11.55 -1.98
CA LEU A 109 10.81 -11.52 -0.53
C LEU A 109 10.86 -12.93 0.04
N ARG A 110 9.97 -13.83 -0.38
CA ARG A 110 9.90 -15.20 0.15
C ARG A 110 11.17 -16.02 -0.15
N GLU A 111 11.77 -15.83 -1.32
CA GLU A 111 12.81 -16.71 -1.85
C GLU A 111 14.23 -16.15 -1.70
N THR A 112 14.38 -14.83 -1.52
CA THR A 112 15.70 -14.19 -1.50
C THR A 112 15.90 -13.25 -0.31
N VAL A 113 15.00 -12.29 -0.11
CA VAL A 113 15.21 -11.22 0.89
C VAL A 113 14.74 -11.63 2.29
N GLY A 114 13.82 -12.58 2.39
CA GLY A 114 13.11 -12.92 3.62
C GLY A 114 14.01 -13.52 4.69
N GLU A 115 14.88 -14.46 4.32
CA GLU A 115 15.83 -15.07 5.25
C GLU A 115 16.83 -14.06 5.83
N PRO A 116 17.61 -13.29 5.05
CA PRO A 116 18.55 -12.33 5.60
C PRO A 116 17.84 -11.22 6.39
N PHE A 117 16.63 -10.80 5.96
CA PHE A 117 15.86 -9.82 6.69
C PHE A 117 15.38 -10.36 8.05
N PHE A 118 14.91 -11.60 8.11
CA PHE A 118 14.52 -12.26 9.35
C PHE A 118 15.72 -12.48 10.28
N LEU A 119 16.89 -12.86 9.75
CA LEU A 119 18.12 -12.99 10.53
C LEU A 119 18.57 -11.67 11.12
N LEU A 120 18.43 -10.55 10.40
CA LEU A 120 18.69 -9.21 10.94
C LEU A 120 17.76 -8.89 12.11
N ILE A 121 16.45 -9.17 12.00
CA ILE A 121 15.49 -8.98 13.11
C ILE A 121 15.88 -9.83 14.32
N CYS A 122 16.25 -11.09 14.11
CA CYS A 122 16.74 -11.98 15.16
C CYS A 122 18.03 -11.45 15.81
N ALA A 123 18.99 -10.96 15.02
CA ALA A 123 20.24 -10.40 15.52
C ALA A 123 20.02 -9.14 16.36
N ILE A 124 19.14 -8.23 15.91
CA ILE A 124 18.76 -7.03 16.66
C ILE A 124 18.11 -7.45 17.99
N LYS A 125 17.12 -8.35 17.95
CA LYS A 125 16.44 -8.84 19.16
C LYS A 125 17.41 -9.51 20.13
N GLN A 126 18.30 -10.35 19.62
CA GLN A 126 19.32 -11.02 20.44
C GLN A 126 20.27 -10.00 21.08
N GLN A 127 20.70 -8.99 20.33
CA GLN A 127 21.61 -7.97 20.85
C GLN A 127 20.95 -7.10 21.92
N ILE A 128 19.70 -6.70 21.72
CA ILE A 128 18.92 -5.96 22.73
C ILE A 128 18.80 -6.79 24.02
N ASN A 129 18.45 -8.08 23.90
CA ASN A 129 18.24 -8.98 25.04
C ASN A 129 19.51 -9.35 25.83
N LYS A 130 20.71 -8.98 25.35
CA LYS A 130 21.96 -9.16 26.11
C LYS A 130 22.17 -8.11 27.20
N GLY A 131 21.37 -7.03 27.19
CA GLY A 131 21.46 -5.94 28.16
C GLY A 131 20.15 -5.71 28.87
N SER A 132 20.19 -4.88 29.92
CA SER A 132 19.00 -4.48 30.67
C SER A 132 18.04 -3.70 29.79
N ILE A 133 16.75 -3.97 29.98
CA ILE A 133 15.64 -3.28 29.32
C ILE A 133 14.70 -2.84 30.44
N ASP A 134 14.41 -1.54 30.51
CA ASP A 134 13.45 -1.03 31.45
C ASP A 134 12.02 -1.39 30.98
N ALA A 135 11.27 -2.10 31.83
CA ALA A 135 9.97 -2.66 31.45
C ALA A 135 8.85 -1.60 31.31
N ILE A 136 9.04 -0.39 31.85
CA ILE A 136 8.02 0.67 31.83
C ILE A 136 8.23 1.57 30.62
N THR A 137 9.46 2.03 30.40
CA THR A 137 9.83 2.97 29.34
C THR A 137 10.27 2.28 28.05
N GLY A 138 10.69 1.01 28.12
CA GLY A 138 11.23 0.25 26.99
C GLY A 138 12.67 0.62 26.61
N LYS A 139 13.34 1.50 27.38
CA LYS A 139 14.73 1.87 27.12
C LYS A 139 15.66 0.68 27.34
N ALA A 140 16.63 0.51 26.45
CA ALA A 140 17.53 -0.64 26.45
C ALA A 140 18.99 -0.19 26.51
N ARG A 141 19.84 -1.02 27.15
CA ARG A 141 21.30 -0.81 27.16
C ARG A 141 21.90 -0.85 25.75
N TYR A 142 21.38 -1.73 24.89
CA TYR A 142 21.79 -1.83 23.49
C TYR A 142 20.66 -1.36 22.59
N THR A 143 20.89 -0.30 21.83
CA THR A 143 19.92 0.29 20.91
C THR A 143 20.65 0.99 19.77
N LEU A 144 19.99 1.13 18.63
CA LEU A 144 20.45 1.95 17.51
C LEU A 144 19.95 3.40 17.60
N ASN A 145 18.97 3.68 18.48
CA ASN A 145 18.38 5.00 18.66
C ASN A 145 18.81 5.58 20.02
N GLU A 146 19.47 6.75 20.00
CA GLU A 146 19.96 7.45 21.19
C GLU A 146 18.86 7.77 22.20
N GLU A 147 17.65 8.11 21.74
CA GLU A 147 16.52 8.45 22.62
C GLU A 147 16.05 7.25 23.46
N TRP A 148 16.31 6.04 22.96
CA TRP A 148 15.95 4.77 23.59
C TRP A 148 17.07 4.16 24.42
N LEU A 149 18.20 4.87 24.56
CA LEU A 149 19.34 4.40 25.33
C LEU A 149 19.04 4.47 26.83
N LEU A 150 19.20 3.34 27.51
CA LEU A 150 19.14 3.28 28.97
C LEU A 150 20.42 3.91 29.55
N ARG A 151 20.30 5.11 30.10
CA ARG A 151 21.44 5.91 30.61
C ARG A 151 21.80 5.60 32.06
N GLU A 152 20.92 4.90 32.77
CA GLU A 152 21.17 4.50 34.15
C GLU A 152 22.21 3.37 34.20
N ASN A 153 23.12 3.47 35.15
CA ASN A 153 24.14 2.45 35.36
C ASN A 153 23.51 1.34 36.22
N ILE A 154 22.98 0.31 35.56
CA ILE A 154 22.36 -0.85 36.21
C ILE A 154 23.41 -1.97 36.27
N GLU A 155 23.73 -2.43 37.48
CA GLU A 155 24.60 -3.60 37.74
C GLU A 155 23.94 -4.92 37.38
#